data_AF-A0A6V7KAA9-F1
#
_entry.id   AF-A0A6V7KAA9-F1
#
_cell.length_a   1.000
_cell.length_b   1.000
_cell.length_c   1.000
_cell.angle_alpha   90.00
_cell.angle_beta   90.00
_cell.angle_gamma   90.00
#
_symmetry.space_group_name_H-M   'P 1'
#
loop_
_entity.id
_entity.type
_entity.pdbx_description
1 polymer ?
#
loop_
_entity_poly.entity_id
_entity_poly.type
_entity_poly.pdbx_seq_one_letter_code
_entity_poly.pdbx_strand_id
1 'polypeptide(L)' 'WYVGDMSRQRAESLLKQEDKEGCFVVRNSSTKGLYTLSLYTKV' A
#
# COMPACT_ATOMS: atom_id res chain seq x y z
N TRP A 1 0.41 -8.81 -4.12
CA TRP A 1 0.54 -7.37 -4.40
C TRP A 1 -0.81 -6.66 -4.23
N TYR A 2 -1.92 -7.18 -4.73
CA TYR A 2 -3.25 -6.65 -4.40
C TYR A 2 -3.72 -7.14 -3.01
N VAL A 3 -4.24 -6.23 -2.18
CA VAL A 3 -4.61 -6.48 -0.78
C VAL A 3 -6.06 -6.09 -0.44
N GLY A 4 -6.90 -5.81 -1.46
CA GLY A 4 -8.34 -5.57 -1.26
C GLY A 4 -8.65 -4.35 -0.41
N ASP A 5 -9.60 -4.49 0.52
CA ASP A 5 -10.01 -3.47 1.50
C ASP A 5 -8.98 -3.34 2.64
N MET A 6 -7.78 -2.92 2.28
CA MET A 6 -6.76 -2.49 3.23
C MET A 6 -6.78 -0.97 3.37
N SER A 7 -6.70 -0.48 4.60
CA SER A 7 -6.56 0.96 4.83
C SER A 7 -5.17 1.45 4.44
N ARG A 8 -5.06 2.76 4.15
CA ARG A 8 -3.78 3.42 3.91
C ARG A 8 -2.78 3.15 5.03
N GLN A 9 -3.21 3.29 6.28
CA GLN A 9 -2.36 3.16 7.47
C GLN A 9 -1.80 1.75 7.59
N ARG A 10 -2.64 0.72 7.37
CA ARG A 10 -2.17 -0.68 7.40
C ARG A 10 -1.17 -0.97 6.30
N ALA A 11 -1.39 -0.46 5.09
CA ALA A 11 -0.46 -0.61 3.99
C ALA A 11 0.90 0.06 4.28
N GLU A 12 0.88 1.28 4.83
CA GLU A 12 2.10 2.00 5.23
C GLU A 12 2.87 1.27 6.33
N SER A 13 2.19 0.78 7.38
CA SER A 13 2.81 0.00 8.45
C SER A 13 3.43 -1.30 7.94
N LEU A 14 2.69 -2.04 7.10
CA LEU A 14 3.18 -3.28 6.50
C LEU A 14 4.44 -3.03 5.66
N LEU A 15 4.38 -2.07 4.74
CA LEU A 15 5.50 -1.77 3.85
C LEU A 15 6.74 -1.26 4.60
N LYS A 16 6.54 -0.47 5.67
CA LYS A 16 7.64 -0.04 6.55
C LYS A 16 8.25 -1.20 7.30
N GLN A 17 7.44 -2.16 7.76
CA GLN A 17 7.93 -3.36 8.46
C GLN A 17 8.77 -4.25 7.53
N GLU A 18 8.40 -4.35 6.26
CA GLU A 18 9.17 -5.10 5.26
C GLU A 18 10.52 -4.43 4.89
N ASP A 19 10.66 -3.12 5.13
CA ASP A 19 11.89 -2.32 4.92
C ASP A 19 12.61 -2.56 3.57
N LYS A 20 11.84 -2.82 2.52
CA LYS A 20 12.36 -3.15 1.19
C LYS A 20 12.07 -2.04 0.19
N GLU A 21 13.14 -1.42 -0.33
CA GLU A 21 13.04 -0.36 -1.33
C GLU A 21 12.22 -0.81 -2.55
N GLY A 22 11.29 0.04 -3.00
CA GLY A 22 10.43 -0.26 -4.13
C GLY A 22 9.34 -1.30 -3.84
N CYS A 23 9.20 -1.77 -2.60
CA CYS A 23 8.11 -2.67 -2.22
C CYS A 23 6.77 -1.94 -2.31
N PHE A 24 5.76 -2.61 -2.85
CA PHE A 24 4.46 -2.01 -3.07
C PHE A 24 3.30 -2.96 -2.85
N VAL A 25 2.14 -2.38 -2.59
CA VAL A 25 0.85 -3.07 -2.61
C VAL A 25 -0.20 -2.22 -3.33
N VAL A 26 -1.17 -2.86 -3.95
CA VAL A 26 -2.35 -2.22 -4.53
C VAL A 26 -3.55 -2.53 -3.64
N ARG A 27 -4.34 -1.52 -3.31
CA ARG A 27 -5.53 -1.65 -2.45
C ARG A 27 -6.72 -0.92 -3.05
N ASN A 28 -7.91 -1.21 -2.55
CA ASN A 28 -9.09 -0.40 -2.87
C ASN A 28 -8.87 1.05 -2.42
N SER A 29 -9.25 1.98 -3.28
CA SER A 29 -9.35 3.39 -2.90
C SER A 29 -10.58 3.58 -2.02
N SER A 30 -10.54 4.62 -1.17
CA SER A 30 -11.75 5.13 -0.52
C SER A 30 -12.77 5.67 -1.53
N THR A 31 -12.31 6.02 -2.73
CA THR A 31 -13.16 6.38 -3.86
C THR A 31 -13.60 5.12 -4.60
N LYS A 32 -14.92 4.89 -4.67
CA LYS A 32 -15.51 3.71 -5.29
C LYS A 32 -15.05 3.56 -6.75
N GLY A 33 -14.67 2.34 -7.13
CA GLY A 33 -14.24 2.01 -8.51
C GLY A 33 -12.78 2.36 -8.83
N LEU A 34 -12.02 2.89 -7.87
CA LEU A 34 -10.59 3.18 -8.04
C LEU A 34 -9.71 2.30 -7.15
N TYR A 35 -8.46 2.14 -7.58
CA TYR A 35 -7.41 1.50 -6.82
C TYR A 35 -6.35 2.50 -6.39
N THR A 36 -5.59 2.17 -5.37
CA THR A 36 -4.45 2.95 -4.90
C THR A 36 -3.23 2.05 -4.81
N LEU A 37 -2.11 2.51 -5.39
CA LEU A 37 -0.79 1.92 -5.22
C LEU A 37 -0.12 2.57 -4.01
N SER A 38 0.24 1.78 -3.00
CA SER A 38 1.09 2.20 -1.89
C SER A 38 2.48 1.67 -2.16
N LEU A 39 3.46 2.57 -2.26
CA LEU A 39 4.87 2.29 -2.56
C LEU A 39 5.70 2.72 -1.36
N TYR A 40 6.71 1.91 -1.01
CA TYR A 40 7.73 2.26 -0.04
C TYR A 40 9.01 2.69 -0.72
N THR A 41 9.51 3.85 -0.29
CA THR A 41 10.76 4.46 -0.75
C THR A 41 11.57 4.93 0.45
N LYS A 42 12.85 4.61 0.49
CA LYS A 42 13.85 5.13 1.42
C LYS A 42 14.31 6.48 0.87
N VAL A 43 13.77 7.55 1.44
CA VAL A 43 14.20 8.93 1.17
C VAL A 43 15.21 9.35 2.21
#